data_AF-A0A7J6G7X0-F1
#
_entry.id   AF-A0A7J6G7X0-F1
#
_cell.length_a   1.000
_cell.length_b   1.000
_cell.length_c   1.000
_cell.angle_alpha   90.00
_cell.angle_beta   90.00
_cell.angle_gamma   90.00
#
_symmetry.space_group_name_H-M   'P 1'
#
loop_
_entity.id
_entity.type
_entity.pdbx_description
1 polymer ?
#
loop_
_entity_poly.entity_id
_entity_poly.type
_entity_poly.pdbx_seq_one_letter_code
_entity_poly.pdbx_strand_id
1 'polypeptide(L)'
;MLSTWSHRAWLASGSTAVLLSLAKLAIGVTNSKDHNFWLVALSSMVACVVGFVVVDLASGVYHWAADNYGCASTPIFGYQAEAFQLHHEFPMRITRHEFVNRTHPFACVVTFLVLPTHLFWDHPIIHGFVGVFFGCVIFTQQFHVWAHGAKNQLPPLVVALQDLHILVGRSQHEAHHRPPYNCNYCVISGFWNAFLDKNKIFKALEKLLFLKFGVKPNSWS
;
A
#
# COMPACT_ATOMS: atom_id res chain seq x y z
N MET A 1 22.81 -2.88 0.61
CA MET A 1 23.17 -2.32 1.93
C MET A 1 22.45 -3.11 3.00
N LEU A 2 23.15 -3.50 4.06
CA LEU A 2 22.54 -4.17 5.21
C LEU A 2 21.66 -3.17 5.97
N SER A 3 20.54 -3.66 6.52
CA SER A 3 19.68 -2.86 7.39
C SER A 3 20.35 -2.57 8.74
N THR A 4 20.26 -1.31 9.17
CA THR A 4 20.78 -0.85 10.46
C THR A 4 19.84 -1.25 11.60
N TRP A 5 20.32 -1.10 12.84
CA TRP A 5 19.47 -1.24 14.03
C TRP A 5 18.31 -0.24 14.05
N SER A 6 18.50 0.99 13.56
CA SER A 6 17.42 1.98 13.47
C SER A 6 16.33 1.55 12.48
N HIS A 7 16.69 0.99 11.31
CA HIS A 7 15.71 0.46 10.37
C HIS A 7 14.88 -0.68 11.00
N ARG A 8 15.55 -1.58 11.72
CA ARG A 8 14.89 -2.70 12.41
C ARG A 8 13.98 -2.22 13.55
N ALA A 9 14.40 -1.21 14.30
CA ALA A 9 13.60 -0.61 15.37
C ALA A 9 12.32 0.05 14.84
N TRP A 10 12.41 0.77 13.72
CA TRP A 10 11.23 1.36 13.08
C TRP A 10 10.27 0.31 12.54
N LEU A 11 10.78 -0.74 11.89
CA LEU A 11 9.97 -1.86 11.45
C LEU A 11 9.27 -2.55 12.63
N ALA A 12 10.00 -2.82 13.72
CA ALA A 12 9.44 -3.42 14.93
C ALA A 12 8.36 -2.53 15.56
N SER A 13 8.58 -1.22 15.63
CA SER A 13 7.63 -0.26 16.23
C SER A 13 6.32 -0.21 15.43
N GLY A 14 6.41 -0.03 14.10
CA GLY A 14 5.23 0.03 13.24
C GLY A 14 4.47 -1.31 13.22
N SER A 15 5.20 -2.42 13.17
CA SER A 15 4.59 -3.76 13.22
C SER A 15 3.90 -4.01 14.55
N THR A 16 4.50 -3.58 15.66
CA THR A 16 3.89 -3.69 17.00
C THR A 16 2.62 -2.86 17.08
N ALA A 17 2.62 -1.63 16.55
CA ALA A 17 1.42 -0.80 16.53
C ALA A 17 0.27 -1.46 15.75
N VAL A 18 0.55 -2.05 14.59
CA VAL A 18 -0.45 -2.81 13.81
C VAL A 18 -0.93 -4.06 14.57
N LEU A 19 -0.01 -4.83 15.16
CA LEU A 19 -0.35 -6.04 15.92
C LEU A 19 -1.21 -5.72 17.14
N LEU A 20 -0.98 -4.59 17.81
CA LEU A 20 -1.82 -4.11 18.90
C LEU A 20 -3.23 -3.76 18.43
N SER A 21 -3.39 -3.13 17.25
CA SER A 21 -4.72 -2.93 16.66
C SER A 21 -5.41 -4.28 16.41
N LEU A 22 -4.73 -5.24 15.79
CA LEU A 22 -5.32 -6.56 15.52
C LEU A 22 -5.67 -7.32 16.81
N ALA A 23 -4.87 -7.17 17.87
CA ALA A 23 -5.16 -7.72 19.19
C ALA A 23 -6.41 -7.06 19.82
N LYS A 24 -6.51 -5.72 19.77
CA LYS A 24 -7.69 -4.99 20.24
C LYS A 24 -8.96 -5.35 19.47
N LEU A 25 -8.84 -5.55 18.15
CA LEU A 25 -9.91 -6.13 17.33
C LEU A 25 -10.36 -7.48 17.91
N ALA A 26 -9.45 -8.43 18.08
CA ALA A 26 -9.78 -9.78 18.53
C ALA A 26 -10.44 -9.76 19.93
N ILE A 27 -9.83 -9.03 20.88
CA ILE A 27 -10.35 -8.88 22.25
C ILE A 27 -11.73 -8.21 22.24
N GLY A 28 -11.91 -7.14 21.45
CA GLY A 28 -13.18 -6.44 21.37
C GLY A 28 -14.29 -7.29 20.77
N VAL A 29 -13.99 -8.15 19.80
CA VAL A 29 -14.94 -9.13 19.26
C VAL A 29 -15.26 -10.20 20.32
N THR A 30 -14.28 -10.79 21.00
CA THR A 30 -14.54 -11.84 22.00
C THR A 30 -15.27 -11.34 23.24
N ASN A 31 -15.09 -10.07 23.62
CA ASN A 31 -15.76 -9.47 24.78
C ASN A 31 -17.17 -8.97 24.46
N SER A 32 -17.60 -9.01 23.20
CA SER A 32 -18.96 -8.60 22.85
C SER A 32 -19.97 -9.66 23.32
N LYS A 33 -20.94 -9.24 24.15
CA LYS A 33 -21.98 -10.12 24.73
C LYS A 33 -22.74 -10.86 23.63
N ASP A 34 -23.21 -12.08 23.91
CA ASP A 34 -23.72 -13.05 22.92
C ASP A 34 -24.66 -12.48 21.85
N HIS A 35 -25.61 -11.61 22.21
CA HIS A 35 -26.54 -11.01 21.23
C HIS A 35 -25.90 -10.01 20.27
N ASN A 36 -24.76 -9.42 20.64
CA ASN A 36 -24.01 -8.47 19.82
C ASN A 36 -22.78 -9.09 19.15
N PHE A 37 -22.39 -10.32 19.52
CA PHE A 37 -21.20 -10.98 19.02
C PHE A 37 -21.14 -11.03 17.49
N TRP A 38 -22.17 -11.62 16.88
CA TRP A 38 -22.20 -11.80 15.43
C TRP A 38 -22.20 -10.48 14.66
N LEU A 39 -22.91 -9.48 15.17
CA LEU A 39 -22.93 -8.16 14.55
C LEU A 39 -21.56 -7.48 14.62
N VAL A 40 -20.90 -7.53 15.77
CA VAL A 40 -19.56 -6.94 15.96
C VAL A 40 -18.52 -7.69 15.13
N ALA A 41 -18.56 -9.03 15.11
CA ALA A 41 -17.67 -9.87 14.32
C ALA A 41 -17.82 -9.58 12.81
N LEU A 42 -19.05 -9.60 12.30
CA LEU A 42 -19.34 -9.30 10.90
C LEU A 42 -18.91 -7.88 10.53
N SER A 43 -19.27 -6.89 11.35
CA SER A 43 -18.91 -5.49 11.10
C SER A 43 -17.39 -5.28 11.11
N SER A 44 -16.68 -6.00 11.98
CA SER A 44 -15.22 -5.94 12.03
C SER A 44 -14.58 -6.63 10.83
N MET A 45 -15.13 -7.75 10.36
CA MET A 45 -14.69 -8.40 9.12
C MET A 45 -14.89 -7.47 7.91
N VAL A 46 -16.05 -6.82 7.82
CA VAL A 46 -16.31 -5.81 6.78
C VAL A 46 -15.30 -4.67 6.87
N ALA A 47 -15.00 -4.17 8.07
CA ALA A 47 -13.99 -3.12 8.25
C ALA A 47 -12.58 -3.54 7.82
N CYS A 48 -12.18 -4.78 8.09
CA CYS A 48 -10.93 -5.36 7.57
C CYS A 48 -10.90 -5.36 6.03
N VAL A 49 -11.97 -5.83 5.39
CA VAL A 49 -12.10 -5.86 3.92
C VAL A 49 -12.08 -4.44 3.34
N VAL A 50 -12.81 -3.51 3.95
CA VAL A 50 -12.80 -2.09 3.55
C VAL A 50 -11.40 -1.50 3.70
N GLY A 51 -10.68 -1.80 4.79
CA GLY A 51 -9.29 -1.39 4.97
C GLY A 51 -8.38 -1.86 3.84
N PHE A 52 -8.53 -3.13 3.43
CA PHE A 52 -7.78 -3.72 2.32
C PHE A 52 -8.13 -3.10 0.94
N VAL A 53 -9.42 -2.85 0.68
CA VAL A 53 -9.86 -2.23 -0.57
C VAL A 53 -9.42 -0.76 -0.65
N VAL A 54 -9.51 -0.02 0.46
CA VAL A 54 -9.16 1.40 0.49
C VAL A 54 -7.63 1.60 0.42
N VAL A 55 -6.83 0.74 1.05
CA VAL A 55 -5.36 0.85 0.94
C VAL A 55 -4.86 0.56 -0.47
N ASP A 56 -5.50 -0.35 -1.21
CA ASP A 56 -5.17 -0.57 -2.63
C ASP A 56 -5.41 0.70 -3.46
N LEU A 57 -6.56 1.37 -3.29
CA LEU A 57 -6.84 2.66 -3.94
C LEU A 57 -5.82 3.73 -3.54
N ALA A 58 -5.53 3.86 -2.24
CA ALA A 58 -4.57 4.82 -1.72
C ALA A 58 -3.17 4.58 -2.31
N SER A 59 -2.77 3.32 -2.49
CA SER A 59 -1.50 2.97 -3.14
C SER A 59 -1.45 3.48 -4.57
N GLY A 60 -2.54 3.37 -5.34
CA GLY A 60 -2.62 3.85 -6.71
C GLY A 60 -2.59 5.37 -6.81
N VAL A 61 -3.30 6.08 -5.93
CA VAL A 61 -3.25 7.54 -5.88
C VAL A 61 -1.84 8.04 -5.54
N TYR A 62 -1.19 7.42 -4.55
CA TYR A 62 0.17 7.77 -4.17
C TYR A 62 1.16 7.50 -5.31
N HIS A 63 1.07 6.33 -5.94
CA HIS A 63 1.91 5.94 -7.06
C HIS A 63 1.76 6.89 -8.26
N TRP A 64 0.52 7.15 -8.69
CA TRP A 64 0.24 8.10 -9.76
C TRP A 64 0.82 9.49 -9.46
N ALA A 65 0.65 9.99 -8.24
CA ALA A 65 1.17 11.30 -7.85
C ALA A 65 2.71 11.34 -7.86
N ALA A 66 3.36 10.31 -7.33
CA ALA A 66 4.82 10.19 -7.30
C ALA A 66 5.43 10.14 -8.69
N ASP A 67 4.84 9.33 -9.60
CA ASP A 67 5.33 9.17 -10.97
C ASP A 67 5.17 10.44 -11.80
N ASN A 68 4.07 11.16 -11.61
CA ASN A 68 3.70 12.25 -12.52
C ASN A 68 4.04 13.64 -12.04
N TYR A 69 4.10 13.87 -10.72
CA TYR A 69 4.21 15.22 -10.14
C TYR A 69 5.29 15.37 -9.07
N GLY A 70 5.86 14.25 -8.60
CA GLY A 70 7.00 14.28 -7.69
C GLY A 70 8.32 14.51 -8.43
N CYS A 71 9.36 14.92 -7.70
CA CYS A 71 10.75 14.94 -8.14
C CYS A 71 11.68 14.96 -6.92
N ALA A 72 13.00 14.87 -7.12
CA ALA A 72 13.97 14.85 -6.02
C ALA A 72 13.86 16.04 -5.06
N SER A 73 13.36 17.20 -5.52
CA SER A 73 13.17 18.40 -4.70
C SER A 73 11.80 18.49 -4.01
N THR A 74 10.89 17.53 -4.20
CA THR A 74 9.59 17.51 -3.50
C THR A 74 9.80 17.44 -1.98
N PRO A 75 9.24 18.36 -1.19
CA PRO A 75 9.39 18.33 0.26
C PRO A 75 8.88 17.02 0.85
N ILE A 76 9.65 16.44 1.79
CA ILE A 76 9.34 15.19 2.51
C ILE A 76 9.38 13.93 1.63
N PHE A 77 8.83 13.98 0.41
CA PHE A 77 8.60 12.84 -0.48
C PHE A 77 9.55 12.75 -1.68
N GLY A 78 10.51 13.68 -1.82
CA GLY A 78 11.33 13.78 -3.03
C GLY A 78 12.18 12.55 -3.31
N TYR A 79 12.77 11.97 -2.27
CA TYR A 79 13.50 10.70 -2.38
C TYR A 79 12.60 9.56 -2.88
N GLN A 80 11.35 9.49 -2.38
CA GLN A 80 10.41 8.47 -2.81
C GLN A 80 9.98 8.71 -4.25
N ALA A 81 9.64 9.93 -4.64
CA ALA A 81 9.25 10.27 -6.01
C ALA A 81 10.35 9.91 -7.02
N GLU A 82 11.60 10.30 -6.72
CA GLU A 82 12.76 9.92 -7.54
C GLU A 82 12.94 8.40 -7.61
N ALA A 83 12.79 7.68 -6.49
CA ALA A 83 12.90 6.23 -6.46
C ALA A 83 11.81 5.52 -7.29
N PHE A 84 10.58 6.05 -7.29
CA PHE A 84 9.48 5.56 -8.12
C PHE A 84 9.76 5.78 -9.62
N GLN A 85 10.26 6.95 -10.01
CA GLN A 85 10.58 7.26 -11.40
C GLN A 85 11.79 6.43 -11.90
N LEU A 86 12.87 6.35 -11.12
CA LEU A 86 14.03 5.50 -11.44
C LEU A 86 13.69 4.00 -11.49
N HIS A 87 12.60 3.60 -10.83
CA HIS A 87 12.15 2.22 -10.86
C HIS A 87 11.63 1.80 -12.25
N HIS A 88 11.05 2.70 -13.04
CA HIS A 88 10.65 2.39 -14.42
C HIS A 88 11.87 2.13 -15.34
N GLU A 89 12.99 2.82 -15.10
CA GLU A 89 14.23 2.60 -15.85
C GLU A 89 14.94 1.32 -15.41
N PHE A 90 14.90 1.01 -14.11
CA PHE A 90 15.56 -0.16 -13.54
C PHE A 90 14.62 -1.02 -12.67
N PRO A 91 13.64 -1.73 -13.26
CA PRO A 91 12.56 -2.40 -12.51
C PRO A 91 13.07 -3.38 -11.46
N MET A 92 14.08 -4.18 -11.82
CA MET A 92 14.60 -5.23 -10.94
C MET A 92 15.44 -4.71 -9.78
N ARG A 93 15.78 -3.41 -9.68
CA ARG A 93 16.55 -2.90 -8.54
C ARG A 93 15.80 -3.07 -7.22
N ILE A 94 14.47 -2.90 -7.24
CA ILE A 94 13.64 -2.99 -6.02
C ILE A 94 13.78 -4.37 -5.34
N THR A 95 13.96 -5.44 -6.10
CA THR A 95 14.05 -6.82 -5.57
C THR A 95 15.36 -7.09 -4.84
N ARG A 96 16.42 -6.31 -5.12
CA ARG A 96 17.77 -6.48 -4.54
C ARG A 96 17.96 -5.81 -3.18
N HIS A 97 17.03 -4.98 -2.75
CA HIS A 97 17.07 -4.38 -1.41
C HIS A 97 16.65 -5.40 -0.35
N GLU A 98 17.19 -5.29 0.87
CA GLU A 98 16.68 -6.08 1.98
C GLU A 98 15.23 -5.68 2.32
N PHE A 99 14.44 -6.64 2.81
CA PHE A 99 13.07 -6.42 3.26
C PHE A 99 12.94 -5.21 4.19
N VAL A 100 13.75 -5.17 5.25
CA VAL A 100 13.71 -4.11 6.26
C VAL A 100 14.03 -2.73 5.66
N ASN A 101 14.96 -2.65 4.71
CA ASN A 101 15.30 -1.38 4.05
C ASN A 101 14.15 -0.83 3.21
N ARG A 102 13.29 -1.70 2.67
CA ARG A 102 12.12 -1.29 1.89
C ARG A 102 10.93 -0.92 2.77
N THR A 103 10.78 -1.56 3.93
CA THR A 103 9.55 -1.45 4.75
C THR A 103 9.66 -0.48 5.93
N HIS A 104 10.86 -0.25 6.48
CA HIS A 104 11.01 0.61 7.65
C HIS A 104 10.54 2.06 7.47
N PRO A 105 10.63 2.74 6.30
CA PRO A 105 10.14 4.11 6.17
C PRO A 105 8.62 4.16 6.35
N PHE A 106 7.90 3.18 5.79
CA PHE A 106 6.46 3.02 5.97
C PHE A 106 6.12 2.67 7.41
N ALA A 107 6.87 1.75 8.04
CA ALA A 107 6.66 1.40 9.44
C ALA A 107 6.88 2.57 10.40
N CYS A 108 7.84 3.47 10.10
CA CYS A 108 8.03 4.72 10.84
C CYS A 108 6.78 5.61 10.78
N VAL A 109 6.27 5.90 9.58
CA VAL A 109 5.04 6.68 9.40
C VAL A 109 3.84 6.01 10.08
N VAL A 110 3.68 4.69 9.90
CA VAL A 110 2.61 3.90 10.52
C VAL A 110 2.65 3.97 12.03
N THR A 111 3.85 3.98 12.65
CA THR A 111 3.98 4.14 14.10
C THR A 111 3.26 5.41 14.56
N PHE A 112 3.55 6.56 13.95
CA PHE A 112 2.95 7.83 14.35
C PHE A 112 1.46 7.94 14.02
N LEU A 113 1.01 7.33 12.91
CA LEU A 113 -0.41 7.39 12.51
C LEU A 113 -1.31 6.45 13.32
N VAL A 114 -0.80 5.28 13.71
CA VAL A 114 -1.60 4.27 14.42
C VAL A 114 -1.63 4.50 15.93
N LEU A 115 -0.55 5.02 16.52
CA LEU A 115 -0.46 5.23 17.98
C LEU A 115 -1.65 6.04 18.57
N PRO A 116 -2.08 7.18 18.00
CA PRO A 116 -3.24 7.92 18.51
C PRO A 116 -4.50 7.05 18.54
N THR A 117 -4.64 6.11 17.61
CA THR A 117 -5.84 5.26 17.56
C THR A 117 -5.96 4.36 18.77
N HIS A 118 -4.84 3.94 19.36
CA HIS A 118 -4.84 3.12 20.56
C HIS A 118 -5.22 3.88 21.82
N LEU A 119 -4.99 5.20 21.83
CA LEU A 119 -5.24 6.09 22.96
C LEU A 119 -6.68 6.62 22.96
N PHE A 120 -7.24 6.91 21.79
CA PHE A 120 -8.52 7.61 21.68
C PHE A 120 -9.68 6.74 21.22
N TRP A 121 -9.41 5.58 20.62
CA TRP A 121 -10.47 4.68 20.13
C TRP A 121 -10.25 3.26 20.64
N ASP A 122 -11.28 2.69 21.26
CA ASP A 122 -11.28 1.31 21.73
C ASP A 122 -12.48 0.55 21.16
N HIS A 123 -12.57 0.53 19.82
CA HIS A 123 -13.65 -0.13 19.10
C HIS A 123 -13.08 -1.17 18.12
N PRO A 124 -13.52 -2.45 18.17
CA PRO A 124 -12.95 -3.53 17.36
C PRO A 124 -13.03 -3.25 15.85
N ILE A 125 -14.14 -2.68 15.37
CA ILE A 125 -14.32 -2.28 13.97
C ILE A 125 -13.22 -1.30 13.50
N ILE A 126 -12.93 -0.25 14.29
CA ILE A 126 -11.90 0.74 13.96
C ILE A 126 -10.54 0.04 13.90
N HIS A 127 -10.24 -0.78 14.90
CA HIS A 127 -8.97 -1.50 14.96
C HIS A 127 -8.79 -2.55 13.85
N GLY A 128 -9.88 -3.14 13.36
CA GLY A 128 -9.84 -4.02 12.18
C GLY A 128 -9.51 -3.25 10.89
N PHE A 129 -10.18 -2.11 10.66
CA PHE A 129 -9.82 -1.24 9.54
C PHE A 129 -8.37 -0.77 9.62
N VAL A 130 -7.98 -0.17 10.76
CA VAL A 130 -6.63 0.38 10.99
C VAL A 130 -5.56 -0.69 10.87
N GLY A 131 -5.77 -1.86 11.49
CA GLY A 131 -4.82 -2.97 11.47
C GLY A 131 -4.56 -3.49 10.07
N VAL A 132 -5.60 -3.74 9.28
CA VAL A 132 -5.44 -4.22 7.89
C VAL A 132 -4.88 -3.14 6.98
N PHE A 133 -5.45 -1.92 7.02
CA PHE A 133 -5.01 -0.81 6.19
C PHE A 133 -3.52 -0.53 6.38
N PHE A 134 -3.08 -0.28 7.61
CA PHE A 134 -1.68 0.08 7.87
C PHE A 134 -0.73 -1.12 7.85
N GLY A 135 -1.22 -2.34 8.10
CA GLY A 135 -0.47 -3.56 7.83
C GLY A 135 -0.08 -3.64 6.35
N CYS A 136 -1.03 -3.42 5.45
CA CYS A 136 -0.76 -3.36 4.02
C CYS A 136 0.17 -2.19 3.64
N VAL A 137 0.06 -1.03 4.28
CA VAL A 137 1.01 0.08 4.07
C VAL A 137 2.45 -0.33 4.38
N ILE A 138 2.70 -1.05 5.49
CA ILE A 138 4.05 -1.56 5.81
C ILE A 138 4.56 -2.52 4.74
N PHE A 139 3.69 -3.41 4.25
CA PHE A 139 4.06 -4.47 3.30
C PHE A 139 3.95 -4.06 1.83
N THR A 140 3.50 -2.84 1.49
CA THR A 140 3.24 -2.40 0.11
C THR A 140 4.43 -2.62 -0.82
N GLN A 141 5.64 -2.29 -0.37
CA GLN A 141 6.85 -2.49 -1.16
C GLN A 141 7.19 -3.98 -1.36
N GLN A 142 6.82 -4.84 -0.42
CA GLN A 142 7.04 -6.27 -0.54
C GLN A 142 6.04 -6.91 -1.51
N PHE A 143 4.79 -6.45 -1.53
CA PHE A 143 3.81 -6.86 -2.55
C PHE A 143 4.27 -6.44 -3.95
N HIS A 144 4.73 -5.20 -4.08
CA HIS A 144 5.33 -4.69 -5.31
C HIS A 144 6.55 -5.53 -5.76
N VAL A 145 7.47 -5.89 -4.85
CA VAL A 145 8.60 -6.79 -5.17
C VAL A 145 8.13 -8.15 -5.68
N TRP A 146 7.08 -8.73 -5.08
CA TRP A 146 6.52 -9.99 -5.57
C TRP A 146 5.85 -9.85 -6.94
N ALA A 147 5.35 -8.67 -7.30
CA ALA A 147 4.85 -8.38 -8.64
C ALA A 147 5.94 -8.42 -9.72
N HIS A 148 7.22 -8.24 -9.35
CA HIS A 148 8.34 -8.40 -10.29
C HIS A 148 8.86 -9.84 -10.39
N GLY A 149 8.53 -10.70 -9.42
CA GLY A 149 9.06 -12.05 -9.31
C GLY A 149 8.53 -13.00 -10.38
N ALA A 150 9.37 -13.92 -10.86
CA ALA A 150 8.87 -15.09 -11.58
C ALA A 150 8.17 -16.04 -10.61
N LYS A 151 7.07 -16.68 -11.03
CA LYS A 151 6.27 -17.57 -10.14
C LYS A 151 7.10 -18.65 -9.45
N ASN A 152 8.08 -19.23 -10.14
CA ASN A 152 8.98 -20.26 -9.61
C ASN A 152 10.00 -19.76 -8.57
N GLN A 153 10.12 -18.44 -8.38
CA GLN A 153 11.00 -17.79 -7.41
C GLN A 153 10.24 -17.25 -6.19
N LEU A 154 8.90 -17.35 -6.19
CA LEU A 154 8.04 -16.83 -5.13
C LEU A 154 7.59 -17.95 -4.20
N PRO A 155 7.32 -17.66 -2.92
CA PRO A 155 6.68 -18.62 -2.03
C PRO A 155 5.33 -19.10 -2.61
N PRO A 156 4.96 -20.39 -2.49
CA PRO A 156 3.72 -20.92 -3.05
C PRO A 156 2.47 -20.15 -2.63
N LEU A 157 2.42 -19.69 -1.37
CA LEU A 157 1.31 -18.87 -0.88
C LEU A 157 1.20 -17.53 -1.60
N VAL A 158 2.32 -16.88 -1.91
CA VAL A 158 2.33 -15.61 -2.66
C VAL A 158 1.79 -15.84 -4.07
N VAL A 159 2.22 -16.91 -4.74
CA VAL A 159 1.72 -17.28 -6.07
C VAL A 159 0.20 -17.53 -6.01
N ALA A 160 -0.28 -18.28 -5.03
CA ALA A 160 -1.72 -18.52 -4.85
C ALA A 160 -2.50 -17.22 -4.64
N LEU A 161 -1.98 -16.29 -3.83
CA LEU A 161 -2.63 -14.99 -3.60
C LEU A 161 -2.64 -14.11 -4.86
N GLN A 162 -1.59 -14.17 -5.69
CA GLN A 162 -1.56 -13.47 -6.98
C GLN A 162 -2.52 -14.09 -8.00
N ASP A 163 -2.62 -15.42 -8.04
CA ASP A 163 -3.53 -16.15 -8.94
C ASP A 163 -5.00 -15.98 -8.54
N LEU A 164 -5.27 -15.72 -7.25
CA LEU A 164 -6.59 -15.33 -6.74
C LEU A 164 -6.89 -13.83 -6.85
N HIS A 165 -5.97 -13.03 -7.43
CA HIS A 165 -6.08 -11.56 -7.49
C HIS A 165 -6.25 -10.88 -6.13
N ILE A 166 -5.79 -11.52 -5.05
CA ILE A 166 -5.72 -10.92 -3.72
C ILE A 166 -4.48 -10.03 -3.62
N LEU A 167 -3.37 -10.43 -4.24
CA LEU A 167 -2.18 -9.59 -4.41
C LEU A 167 -1.96 -9.27 -5.88
N VAL A 168 -1.37 -8.11 -6.16
CA VAL A 168 -1.08 -7.71 -7.54
C VAL A 168 -0.14 -8.72 -8.21
N GLY A 169 -0.56 -9.21 -9.37
CA GLY A 169 0.19 -10.18 -10.16
C GLY A 169 1.20 -9.52 -11.10
N ARG A 170 2.20 -10.29 -11.53
CA ARG A 170 3.25 -9.81 -12.44
C ARG A 170 2.73 -9.24 -13.75
N SER A 171 1.79 -9.91 -14.41
CA SER A 171 1.26 -9.44 -15.70
C SER A 171 0.61 -8.06 -15.61
N GLN A 172 -0.09 -7.77 -14.51
CA GLN A 172 -0.77 -6.50 -14.31
C GLN A 172 0.24 -5.39 -14.05
N HIS A 173 1.21 -5.64 -13.18
CA HIS A 173 2.24 -4.66 -12.86
C HIS A 173 3.22 -4.44 -14.03
N GLU A 174 3.55 -5.47 -14.80
CA GLU A 174 4.38 -5.32 -16.00
C GLU A 174 3.71 -4.44 -17.06
N ALA A 175 2.38 -4.42 -17.14
CA ALA A 175 1.67 -3.51 -18.03
C ALA A 175 1.86 -2.03 -17.65
N HIS A 176 1.97 -1.72 -16.35
CA HIS A 176 2.30 -0.38 -15.88
C HIS A 176 3.71 0.06 -16.29
N HIS A 177 4.67 -0.86 -16.34
CA HIS A 177 6.06 -0.60 -16.77
C HIS A 177 6.24 -0.32 -18.26
N ARG A 178 5.15 -0.23 -19.04
CA ARG A 178 5.21 0.08 -20.46
C ARG A 178 4.94 1.58 -20.67
N PRO A 179 5.74 2.28 -21.48
CA PRO A 179 5.42 3.64 -21.87
C PRO A 179 3.98 3.72 -22.41
N PRO A 180 3.20 4.75 -22.03
CA PRO A 180 3.63 5.97 -21.34
C PRO A 180 3.44 5.94 -19.80
N TYR A 181 3.50 4.77 -19.15
CA TYR A 181 3.45 4.61 -17.69
C TYR A 181 2.18 5.19 -17.03
N ASN A 182 1.03 5.04 -17.70
CA ASN A 182 -0.22 5.73 -17.34
C ASN A 182 -1.39 4.83 -16.92
N CYS A 183 -1.09 3.60 -16.49
CA CYS A 183 -2.10 2.61 -16.10
C CYS A 183 -1.63 1.77 -14.90
N ASN A 184 -2.54 0.97 -14.34
CA ASN A 184 -2.26 -0.02 -13.30
C ASN A 184 -1.43 0.47 -12.08
N TYR A 185 -1.75 1.65 -11.55
CA TYR A 185 -1.00 2.27 -10.45
C TYR A 185 -1.16 1.57 -9.08
N CYS A 186 -2.25 0.86 -8.80
CA CYS A 186 -2.46 0.17 -7.53
C CYS A 186 -1.56 -1.06 -7.41
N VAL A 187 -0.80 -1.16 -6.29
CA VAL A 187 0.27 -2.16 -6.08
C VAL A 187 0.04 -3.10 -4.90
N ILE A 188 -1.11 -3.03 -4.22
CA ILE A 188 -1.45 -3.97 -3.15
C ILE A 188 -2.07 -5.23 -3.77
N SER A 189 -3.30 -5.10 -4.27
CA SER A 189 -4.05 -6.14 -4.96
C SER A 189 -4.24 -5.84 -6.44
N GLY A 190 -4.20 -4.55 -6.81
CA GLY A 190 -4.55 -4.10 -8.15
C GLY A 190 -6.05 -4.15 -8.43
N PHE A 191 -6.89 -4.30 -7.40
CA PHE A 191 -8.35 -4.37 -7.47
C PHE A 191 -8.95 -3.16 -8.19
N TRP A 192 -8.43 -1.97 -7.91
CA TRP A 192 -8.97 -0.73 -8.50
C TRP A 192 -8.51 -0.44 -9.92
N ASN A 193 -7.42 -1.06 -10.38
CA ASN A 193 -6.77 -0.67 -11.63
C ASN A 193 -7.70 -0.74 -12.84
N ALA A 194 -8.43 -1.86 -13.01
CA ALA A 194 -9.34 -2.02 -14.13
C ALA A 194 -10.45 -0.93 -14.15
N PHE A 195 -10.98 -0.58 -12.98
CA PHE A 195 -11.99 0.47 -12.86
C PHE A 195 -11.39 1.85 -13.14
N LEU A 196 -10.24 2.19 -12.55
CA LEU A 196 -9.59 3.49 -12.71
C LEU A 196 -9.14 3.73 -14.16
N ASP A 197 -8.57 2.71 -14.80
CA ASP A 197 -8.06 2.77 -16.17
C ASP A 197 -9.21 2.87 -17.19
N LYS A 198 -10.24 2.02 -17.05
CA LYS A 198 -11.42 2.04 -17.93
C LYS A 198 -12.14 3.39 -17.91
N ASN A 199 -12.27 3.99 -16.72
CA ASN A 199 -12.94 5.28 -16.54
C ASN A 199 -11.98 6.47 -16.70
N LYS A 200 -10.69 6.24 -16.98
CA LYS A 200 -9.68 7.28 -17.21
C LYS A 200 -9.59 8.29 -16.06
N ILE A 201 -9.76 7.82 -14.82
CA ILE A 201 -9.86 8.69 -13.62
C ILE A 201 -8.61 9.55 -13.47
N PHE A 202 -7.41 8.94 -13.51
CA PHE A 202 -6.15 9.68 -13.40
C PHE A 202 -5.91 10.63 -14.57
N LYS A 203 -6.23 10.22 -15.80
CA LYS A 203 -6.16 11.13 -16.97
C LYS A 203 -7.11 12.33 -16.85
N ALA A 204 -8.28 12.17 -16.23
CA ALA A 204 -9.19 13.27 -15.95
C ALA A 204 -8.60 14.22 -14.88
N LEU A 205 -7.99 13.66 -13.82
CA LEU A 205 -7.29 14.45 -12.80
C LEU A 205 -6.09 15.21 -13.39
N GLU A 206 -5.31 14.60 -14.26
CA GLU A 206 -4.20 15.25 -14.96
C GLU A 206 -4.65 16.46 -15.77
N LYS A 207 -5.73 16.30 -16.55
CA LYS A 207 -6.33 17.42 -17.29
C LYS A 207 -6.82 18.52 -16.37
N LEU A 208 -7.45 18.17 -15.25
CA LEU A 208 -7.93 19.14 -14.27
C LEU A 208 -6.76 19.93 -13.66
N LEU A 209 -5.69 19.25 -13.26
CA LEU A 209 -4.48 19.87 -12.71
C LEU A 209 -3.80 20.79 -13.73
N PHE A 210 -3.69 20.34 -14.99
CA PHE A 210 -3.15 21.17 -16.06
C PHE A 210 -4.02 22.42 -16.32
N LEU A 211 -5.34 22.28 -16.41
CA LEU A 211 -6.24 23.40 -16.68
C LEU A 211 -6.29 24.41 -15.52
N LYS A 212 -6.17 23.96 -14.27
CA LYS A 212 -6.22 24.84 -13.09
C LYS A 212 -4.87 25.46 -12.72
N PHE A 213 -3.78 24.72 -12.90
CA PHE A 213 -2.47 25.08 -12.36
C PHE A 213 -1.34 25.11 -13.41
N GLY A 214 -1.60 24.71 -14.65
CA GLY A 214 -0.60 24.65 -15.73
C GLY A 214 0.44 23.52 -15.58
N VAL A 215 0.27 22.63 -14.58
CA VAL A 215 1.23 21.56 -14.29
C VAL A 215 0.94 20.34 -15.17
N LYS A 216 1.95 19.90 -15.94
CA LYS A 216 1.86 18.71 -16.78
C LYS A 216 2.35 17.47 -16.03
N PRO A 217 1.68 16.31 -16.16
CA PRO A 217 2.22 15.05 -15.66
C PRO A 217 3.37 14.55 -16.53
N ASN A 218 4.29 13.78 -15.93
CA ASN A 218 5.40 13.17 -16.66
C ASN A 218 4.93 12.20 -17.76
N SER A 219 3.81 11.49 -17.56
CA SER A 219 3.24 10.53 -18.52
C SER A 219 2.72 11.12 -19.84
N TRP A 220 2.76 12.45 -20.02
CA TRP A 220 2.43 13.10 -21.28
C TRP A 220 3.64 13.34 -22.19
N SER A 221 4.85 13.00 -21.72
CA SER A 221 6.11 13.18 -22.44
C SER A 221 6.57 11.90 -23.15
#